data_AF-A0AAD7YBU3-F1
#
_entry.id   AF-A0AAD7YBU3-F1
#
_cell.length_a   1.000
_cell.length_b   1.000
_cell.length_c   1.000
_cell.angle_alpha   90.00
_cell.angle_beta   90.00
_cell.angle_gamma   90.00
#
_symmetry.space_group_name_H-M   'P 1'
#
loop_
_entity.id
_entity.type
_entity.pdbx_description
1 polymer ?
#
loop_
_entity_poly.entity_id
_entity_poly.type
_entity_poly.pdbx_seq_one_letter_code
_entity_poly.pdbx_strand_id
1 'polypeptide(L)'
;MDPQRFYGKTHNMVTRARHLNIIPDSSDDENISDDDEYGVPTPLERVYIPESDEDCSDDAMYDEPEYEIIEENLLSNQPSSSNTSKKSKKDNLLWSDEGIEYDESHITFLGCEDLPEEILQLETPISFFKYLFPSSAINLIEVESNLYAAQIAPEGFNEVTDEDIRKFIGILIYMSVVRLPTTRHYWKDGTYIEKVASIMTCNRFEEIKRFLHFYDKKKELKPDDPNFDKL
;
A
#
# COMPACT_ATOMS: atom_id res chain seq x y z
N MET A 1 21.44 -22.31 -1.05
CA MET A 1 21.72 -21.00 -1.70
C MET A 1 22.76 -20.28 -0.89
N ASP A 2 23.69 -19.53 -1.50
CA ASP A 2 24.76 -18.82 -0.80
C ASP A 2 24.32 -17.38 -0.47
N PRO A 3 24.04 -17.05 0.81
CA PRO A 3 23.52 -15.75 1.21
C PRO A 3 24.50 -14.59 0.97
N GLN A 4 25.81 -14.86 0.86
CA GLN A 4 26.82 -13.83 0.57
C GLN A 4 26.78 -13.34 -0.89
N ARG A 5 26.05 -14.06 -1.75
CA ARG A 5 25.88 -13.71 -3.15
C ARG A 5 24.70 -12.76 -3.39
N PHE A 6 23.82 -12.61 -2.41
CA PHE A 6 22.57 -11.84 -2.51
C PHE A 6 22.62 -10.54 -1.71
N TYR A 7 23.17 -10.58 -0.49
CA TYR A 7 23.35 -9.40 0.35
C TYR A 7 24.83 -9.00 0.30
N GLY A 8 25.12 -7.89 -0.40
CA GLY A 8 26.48 -7.42 -0.64
C GLY A 8 27.34 -7.36 0.63
N LYS A 9 28.67 -7.51 0.45
CA LYS A 9 29.64 -7.44 1.55
C LYS A 9 29.49 -6.16 2.36
N THR A 10 29.46 -6.28 3.69
CA THR A 10 29.51 -5.13 4.60
C THR A 10 30.79 -4.32 4.35
N HIS A 11 30.63 -3.15 3.75
CA HIS A 11 31.74 -2.25 3.48
C HIS A 11 32.16 -1.57 4.79
N ASN A 12 33.28 -2.03 5.37
CA ASN A 12 33.99 -1.23 6.37
C ASN A 12 34.35 0.13 5.73
N MET A 13 33.86 1.21 6.34
CA MET A 13 34.16 2.56 5.89
C MET A 13 35.65 2.87 6.04
N VAL A 14 36.37 2.84 4.92
CA VAL A 14 37.70 3.43 4.82
C VAL A 14 37.55 4.83 4.25
N THR A 15 37.74 5.83 5.10
CA THR A 15 37.86 7.24 4.71
C THR A 15 38.99 7.39 3.69
N ARG A 16 38.67 7.81 2.45
CA ARG A 16 39.70 8.20 1.46
C ARG A 16 39.45 9.61 0.95
N ALA A 17 40.44 10.45 1.15
CA ALA A 17 40.48 11.86 0.82
C ALA A 17 40.26 12.13 -0.68
N ARG A 18 39.54 13.22 -0.99
CA ARG A 18 39.28 13.72 -2.35
C ARG A 18 40.60 14.15 -3.01
N HIS A 19 41.00 13.49 -4.09
CA HIS A 19 41.94 14.03 -5.07
C HIS A 19 41.14 14.48 -6.30
N LEU A 20 41.19 15.79 -6.57
CA LEU A 20 40.67 16.41 -7.78
C LEU A 20 41.64 16.13 -8.93
N ASN A 21 41.16 15.55 -10.03
CA ASN A 21 41.84 15.61 -11.31
C ASN A 21 40.89 16.16 -12.38
N ILE A 22 41.30 17.31 -12.90
CA ILE A 22 40.78 18.03 -14.07
C ILE A 22 41.37 17.37 -15.34
N ILE A 23 40.81 17.70 -16.52
CA ILE A 23 41.40 17.79 -17.89
C ILE A 23 40.65 16.89 -18.91
N PRO A 24 40.37 17.30 -20.17
CA PRO A 24 39.93 18.60 -20.72
C PRO A 24 38.81 18.45 -21.79
N ASP A 25 38.41 19.60 -22.35
CA ASP A 25 37.58 19.81 -23.54
C ASP A 25 38.34 19.47 -24.85
N SER A 26 37.69 18.81 -25.82
CA SER A 26 38.04 18.88 -27.25
C SER A 26 36.90 18.47 -28.18
N SER A 27 36.33 19.47 -28.84
CA SER A 27 35.67 19.48 -30.15
C SER A 27 36.41 18.68 -31.24
N ASP A 28 35.68 17.94 -32.09
CA ASP A 28 35.69 18.10 -33.56
C ASP A 28 34.68 17.17 -34.28
N ASP A 29 33.97 17.75 -35.25
CA ASP A 29 33.07 17.13 -36.24
C ASP A 29 33.86 16.26 -37.25
N GLU A 30 33.22 15.23 -37.84
CA GLU A 30 33.20 14.94 -39.30
C GLU A 30 32.30 13.71 -39.64
N ASN A 31 32.02 13.58 -40.93
CA ASN A 31 30.80 13.08 -41.58
C ASN A 31 30.78 11.58 -41.97
N ILE A 32 29.57 11.04 -42.12
CA ILE A 32 29.08 10.06 -43.14
C ILE A 32 29.53 8.57 -43.10
N SER A 33 28.54 7.66 -43.04
CA SER A 33 28.26 6.65 -44.08
C SER A 33 26.95 5.90 -43.76
N ASP A 34 26.02 5.90 -44.73
CA ASP A 34 24.89 4.97 -44.81
C ASP A 34 25.43 3.55 -45.06
N ASP A 35 24.91 2.55 -44.35
CA ASP A 35 24.90 1.16 -44.79
C ASP A 35 23.71 0.43 -44.13
N ASP A 36 22.77 0.00 -44.99
CA ASP A 36 21.59 -0.77 -44.63
C ASP A 36 21.96 -2.26 -44.48
N GLU A 37 21.91 -2.82 -43.26
CA GLU A 37 21.96 -4.27 -43.06
C GLU A 37 20.86 -4.76 -42.11
N TYR A 38 19.93 -5.54 -42.65
CA TYR A 38 18.87 -6.23 -41.92
C TYR A 38 19.47 -7.36 -41.04
N GLY A 39 19.54 -7.12 -39.73
CA GLY A 39 19.97 -8.09 -38.72
C GLY A 39 18.94 -8.30 -37.60
N VAL A 40 18.45 -9.53 -37.51
CA VAL A 40 17.62 -10.22 -36.48
C VAL A 40 17.45 -9.50 -35.11
N PRO A 41 16.23 -9.44 -34.51
CA PRO A 41 16.05 -8.93 -33.15
C PRO A 41 16.73 -9.85 -32.13
N THR A 42 17.76 -9.33 -31.46
CA THR A 42 18.35 -9.92 -30.26
C THR A 42 17.32 -9.97 -29.13
N PRO A 43 17.24 -11.06 -28.34
CA PRO A 43 16.36 -11.13 -27.19
C PRO A 43 16.62 -9.94 -26.25
N LEU A 44 15.57 -9.19 -25.92
CA LEU A 44 15.64 -8.04 -25.03
C LEU A 44 16.42 -8.40 -23.76
N GLU A 45 17.59 -7.79 -23.63
CA GLU A 45 18.39 -7.84 -22.41
C GLU A 45 17.49 -7.30 -21.29
N ARG A 46 17.22 -8.15 -20.29
CA ARG A 46 16.35 -7.83 -19.17
C ARG A 46 17.01 -6.67 -18.42
N VAL A 47 16.56 -5.44 -18.69
CA VAL A 47 17.01 -4.24 -17.99
C VAL A 47 16.74 -4.45 -16.51
N TYR A 48 17.80 -4.69 -15.75
CA TYR A 48 17.76 -4.77 -14.30
C TYR A 48 17.61 -3.34 -13.80
N ILE A 49 16.39 -2.96 -13.45
CA ILE A 49 16.13 -1.74 -12.71
C ILE A 49 16.61 -2.01 -11.28
N PRO A 50 17.58 -1.25 -10.75
CA PRO A 50 17.97 -1.40 -9.35
C PRO A 50 16.73 -1.15 -8.48
N GLU A 51 16.48 -2.05 -7.53
CA GLU A 51 15.59 -1.75 -6.41
C GLU A 51 16.21 -0.56 -5.68
N SER A 52 15.69 0.63 -5.95
CA SER A 52 15.97 1.80 -5.14
C SER A 52 15.24 1.57 -3.83
N ASP A 53 15.97 1.18 -2.79
CA ASP A 53 15.56 1.30 -1.39
C ASP A 53 15.49 2.79 -1.00
N GLU A 54 14.79 3.60 -1.79
CA GLU A 54 14.35 4.91 -1.34
C GLU A 54 13.24 4.66 -0.32
N ASP A 55 13.71 4.54 0.92
CA ASP A 55 12.96 4.76 2.14
C ASP A 55 12.03 5.95 1.92
N CYS A 56 10.77 5.65 1.61
CA CYS A 56 9.74 6.64 1.41
C CYS A 56 9.34 7.10 2.80
N SER A 57 10.19 7.94 3.40
CA SER A 57 9.79 8.85 4.46
C SER A 57 8.79 9.82 3.83
N ASP A 58 7.55 9.35 3.73
CA ASP A 58 6.37 10.18 3.57
C ASP A 58 6.25 11.00 4.86
N ASP A 59 7.08 12.05 4.95
CA ASP A 59 6.89 13.16 5.90
C ASP A 59 5.73 14.03 5.41
N ALA A 60 4.63 13.37 5.02
CA ALA A 60 3.33 13.97 5.09
C ALA A 60 3.13 14.23 6.58
N MET A 61 3.15 15.50 6.95
CA MET A 61 2.74 16.00 8.26
C MET A 61 1.31 15.50 8.52
N TYR A 62 1.19 14.32 9.09
CA TYR A 62 -0.04 13.79 9.64
C TYR A 62 -0.38 14.68 10.84
N ASP A 63 -1.17 15.71 10.63
CA ASP A 63 -1.96 16.29 11.72
C ASP A 63 -3.00 15.23 12.09
N GLU A 64 -2.63 14.37 13.04
CA GLU A 64 -3.56 13.50 13.74
C GLU A 64 -4.50 14.42 14.55
N PRO A 65 -5.80 14.50 14.23
CA PRO A 65 -6.69 15.31 15.03
C PRO A 65 -6.82 14.66 16.41
N GLU A 66 -6.37 15.35 17.46
CA GLU A 66 -6.72 15.00 18.84
C GLU A 66 -8.25 15.05 18.96
N TYR A 67 -8.87 13.88 19.06
CA TYR A 67 -10.30 13.77 19.35
C TYR A 67 -10.55 14.17 20.80
N GLU A 68 -11.13 15.35 21.03
CA GLU A 68 -11.81 15.62 22.30
C GLU A 68 -13.08 14.77 22.35
N ILE A 69 -13.09 13.82 23.29
CA ILE A 69 -14.29 13.08 23.67
C ILE A 69 -15.28 14.09 24.26
N ILE A 70 -16.32 14.46 23.51
CA ILE A 70 -17.45 15.23 24.05
C ILE A 70 -18.30 14.24 24.86
N GLU A 71 -18.00 14.11 26.15
CA GLU A 71 -18.89 13.44 27.10
C GLU A 71 -20.15 14.31 27.31
N GLU A 72 -21.27 13.88 26.74
CA GLU A 72 -22.58 14.37 27.15
C GLU A 72 -22.83 13.96 28.62
N ASN A 73 -22.62 14.93 29.51
CA ASN A 73 -23.00 14.85 30.93
C ASN A 73 -24.52 14.76 31.08
N LEU A 74 -25.06 13.53 31.16
CA LEU A 74 -26.30 13.30 31.90
C LEU A 74 -25.96 13.02 33.37
N LEU A 75 -26.32 13.97 34.23
CA LEU A 75 -26.21 13.86 35.69
C LEU A 75 -26.83 12.56 36.22
N SER A 76 -26.01 11.75 36.88
CA SER A 76 -26.44 11.03 38.08
C SER A 76 -25.26 10.88 39.05
N ASN A 77 -25.36 11.55 40.20
CA ASN A 77 -24.40 11.49 41.30
C ASN A 77 -24.44 10.13 42.01
N GLN A 78 -23.29 9.45 42.14
CA GLN A 78 -22.92 8.62 43.30
C GLN A 78 -21.37 8.46 43.39
N PRO A 79 -20.81 8.27 44.61
CA PRO A 79 -19.41 8.58 44.93
C PRO A 79 -18.40 7.48 44.58
N SER A 80 -17.17 7.95 44.38
CA SER A 80 -15.95 7.25 44.00
C SER A 80 -15.56 6.12 44.96
N SER A 81 -15.26 4.94 44.41
CA SER A 81 -14.37 3.95 45.04
C SER A 81 -13.19 3.71 44.11
N SER A 82 -12.01 4.05 44.60
CA SER A 82 -10.72 3.93 43.92
C SER A 82 -10.29 2.47 43.79
N ASN A 83 -10.66 1.83 42.68
CA ASN A 83 -10.03 0.58 42.27
C ASN A 83 -8.82 0.88 41.40
N THR A 84 -7.63 0.84 42.00
CA THR A 84 -6.36 0.85 41.28
C THR A 84 -6.20 -0.47 40.53
N SER A 85 -6.51 -0.48 39.23
CA SER A 85 -6.19 -1.60 38.36
C SER A 85 -4.68 -1.70 38.23
N LYS A 86 -4.12 -2.82 38.68
CA LYS A 86 -2.69 -3.14 38.53
C LYS A 86 -2.39 -3.24 37.03
N LYS A 87 -1.69 -2.24 36.46
CA LYS A 87 -1.08 -2.36 35.12
C LYS A 87 -0.23 -3.63 35.12
N SER A 88 -0.57 -4.60 34.27
CA SER A 88 0.33 -5.70 33.94
C SER A 88 1.61 -5.10 33.37
N LYS A 89 2.77 -5.59 33.82
CA LYS A 89 4.05 -5.23 33.18
C LYS A 89 3.95 -5.72 31.74
N LYS A 90 4.06 -4.81 30.77
CA LYS A 90 4.24 -5.18 29.37
C LYS A 90 5.55 -5.96 29.31
N ASP A 91 5.52 -7.14 28.72
CA ASP A 91 6.74 -7.91 28.48
C ASP A 91 7.66 -7.06 27.61
N ASN A 92 8.92 -6.97 27.99
CA ASN A 92 9.94 -6.29 27.20
C ASN A 92 10.25 -7.18 26.00
N LEU A 93 9.46 -7.02 24.94
CA LEU A 93 9.70 -7.67 23.65
C LEU A 93 11.02 -7.10 23.10
N LEU A 94 12.04 -7.95 23.06
CA LEU A 94 13.30 -7.67 22.39
C LEU A 94 13.25 -8.36 21.03
N TRP A 95 13.38 -7.58 19.97
CA TRP A 95 13.59 -8.12 18.64
C TRP A 95 14.87 -8.96 18.64
N SER A 96 14.78 -10.19 18.16
CA SER A 96 15.94 -11.06 17.96
C SER A 96 16.39 -10.96 16.51
N ASP A 97 17.71 -10.87 16.29
CA ASP A 97 18.32 -10.95 14.96
C ASP A 97 18.49 -12.41 14.48
N GLU A 98 18.08 -13.39 15.31
CA GLU A 98 18.08 -14.80 14.92
C GLU A 98 16.94 -15.06 13.93
N GLY A 99 17.29 -15.70 12.80
CA GLY A 99 16.29 -16.14 11.84
C GLY A 99 15.29 -17.08 12.50
N ILE A 100 14.00 -16.82 12.27
CA ILE A 100 12.93 -17.67 12.78
C ILE A 100 13.13 -19.07 12.20
N GLU A 101 13.39 -20.06 13.05
CA GLU A 101 13.48 -21.46 12.64
C GLU A 101 12.06 -21.96 12.40
N TYR A 102 11.65 -21.97 11.14
CA TYR A 102 10.34 -22.47 10.75
C TYR A 102 10.36 -24.00 10.71
N ASP A 103 9.47 -24.63 11.47
CA ASP A 103 9.16 -26.04 11.25
C ASP A 103 8.50 -26.17 9.87
N GLU A 104 9.10 -26.95 8.97
CA GLU A 104 8.57 -27.20 7.63
C GLU A 104 7.12 -27.70 7.67
N SER A 105 6.71 -28.41 8.72
CA SER A 105 5.35 -28.91 8.91
C SER A 105 4.32 -27.82 9.22
N HIS A 106 4.77 -26.64 9.68
CA HIS A 106 3.90 -25.47 9.93
C HIS A 106 3.77 -24.55 8.72
N ILE A 107 4.63 -24.69 7.71
CA ILE A 107 4.61 -23.86 6.49
C ILE A 107 4.21 -24.64 5.24
N THR A 108 4.15 -25.98 5.30
CA THR A 108 3.63 -26.76 4.18
C THR A 108 2.12 -26.56 4.06
N PHE A 109 1.66 -26.24 2.84
CA PHE A 109 0.25 -26.15 2.54
C PHE A 109 -0.37 -27.56 2.64
N LEU A 110 -1.11 -27.83 3.72
CA LEU A 110 -1.82 -29.09 3.95
C LEU A 110 -3.25 -29.10 3.39
N GLY A 111 -3.59 -28.08 2.58
CA GLY A 111 -4.95 -27.85 2.09
C GLY A 111 -5.31 -28.64 0.84
N CYS A 112 -6.58 -28.51 0.44
CA CYS A 112 -7.07 -29.03 -0.82
C CYS A 112 -6.60 -28.14 -1.98
N GLU A 113 -6.06 -28.74 -3.04
CA GLU A 113 -5.70 -28.03 -4.27
C GLU A 113 -6.90 -27.87 -5.23
N ASP A 114 -8.03 -28.50 -4.92
CA ASP A 114 -9.22 -28.43 -5.76
C ASP A 114 -9.85 -27.03 -5.69
N LEU A 115 -10.06 -26.42 -6.87
CA LEU A 115 -10.81 -25.17 -6.97
C LEU A 115 -12.31 -25.43 -6.81
N PRO A 116 -13.04 -24.53 -6.10
CA PRO A 116 -14.50 -24.57 -6.06
C PRO A 116 -15.11 -24.56 -7.46
N GLU A 117 -16.21 -25.30 -7.63
CA GLU A 117 -16.90 -25.43 -8.92
C GLU A 117 -17.37 -24.07 -9.46
N GLU A 118 -17.71 -23.13 -8.56
CA GLU A 118 -18.10 -21.78 -8.94
C GLU A 118 -16.99 -21.01 -9.66
N ILE A 119 -15.72 -21.23 -9.29
CA ILE A 119 -14.57 -20.58 -9.94
C ILE A 119 -14.29 -21.21 -11.31
N LEU A 120 -14.45 -22.53 -11.41
CA LEU A 120 -14.23 -23.28 -12.66
C LEU A 120 -15.20 -22.89 -13.77
N GLN A 121 -16.37 -22.36 -13.42
CA GLN A 121 -17.40 -21.88 -14.37
C GLN A 121 -17.18 -20.44 -14.85
N LEU A 122 -16.17 -19.72 -14.31
CA LEU A 122 -15.91 -18.33 -14.69
C LEU A 122 -15.05 -18.26 -15.97
N GLU A 123 -15.57 -17.62 -17.01
CA GLU A 123 -14.88 -17.54 -18.31
C GLU A 123 -14.19 -16.19 -18.57
N THR A 124 -14.60 -15.12 -17.87
CA THR A 124 -14.14 -13.76 -18.18
C THR A 124 -13.39 -13.14 -17.00
N PRO A 125 -12.37 -12.28 -17.25
CA PRO A 125 -11.64 -11.59 -16.18
C PRO A 125 -12.56 -10.82 -15.23
N ILE A 126 -13.63 -10.22 -15.75
CA ILE A 126 -14.60 -9.48 -14.93
C ILE A 126 -15.43 -10.41 -14.04
N SER A 127 -15.67 -11.66 -14.45
CA SER A 127 -16.34 -12.67 -13.62
C SER A 127 -15.48 -13.02 -12.41
N PHE A 128 -14.17 -13.23 -12.59
CA PHE A 128 -13.23 -13.44 -11.48
C PHE A 128 -13.18 -12.24 -10.54
N PHE A 129 -13.14 -11.02 -11.09
CA PHE A 129 -13.18 -9.81 -10.27
C PHE A 129 -14.45 -9.75 -9.40
N LYS A 130 -15.63 -10.01 -9.97
CA LYS A 130 -16.90 -10.01 -9.23
C LYS A 130 -17.00 -11.14 -8.21
N TYR A 131 -16.30 -12.24 -8.44
CA TYR A 131 -16.20 -13.34 -7.48
C TYR A 131 -15.37 -12.94 -6.25
N LEU A 132 -14.19 -12.32 -6.48
CA LEU A 132 -13.30 -11.86 -5.40
C LEU A 132 -13.83 -10.62 -4.67
N PHE A 133 -14.50 -9.73 -5.40
CA PHE A 133 -15.11 -8.51 -4.89
C PHE A 133 -16.62 -8.54 -5.12
N PRO A 134 -17.36 -9.34 -4.32
CA PRO A 134 -18.80 -9.44 -4.43
C PRO A 134 -19.46 -8.09 -4.13
N SER A 135 -20.65 -7.84 -4.69
CA SER A 135 -21.36 -6.56 -4.50
C SER A 135 -21.64 -6.23 -3.03
N SER A 136 -21.79 -7.23 -2.17
CA SER A 136 -21.92 -7.03 -0.72
C SER A 136 -20.67 -6.41 -0.10
N ALA A 137 -19.48 -6.83 -0.52
CA ALA A 137 -18.22 -6.27 -0.05
C ALA A 137 -18.04 -4.83 -0.57
N ILE A 138 -18.34 -4.59 -1.85
CA ILE A 138 -18.28 -3.24 -2.43
C ILE A 138 -19.24 -2.29 -1.70
N ASN A 139 -20.48 -2.72 -1.47
CA ASN A 139 -21.47 -1.90 -0.77
C ASN A 139 -21.09 -1.66 0.70
N LEU A 140 -20.49 -2.63 1.38
CA LEU A 140 -19.95 -2.42 2.72
C LEU A 140 -18.89 -1.32 2.71
N ILE A 141 -17.93 -1.40 1.78
CA ILE A 141 -16.86 -0.41 1.65
C ILE A 141 -17.44 0.98 1.36
N GLU A 142 -18.39 1.08 0.42
CA GLU A 142 -19.08 2.31 0.08
C GLU A 142 -19.75 2.95 1.30
N VAL A 143 -20.58 2.19 2.02
CA VAL A 143 -21.33 2.67 3.18
C VAL A 143 -20.38 3.11 4.30
N GLU A 144 -19.41 2.29 4.67
CA GLU A 144 -18.51 2.61 5.79
C GLU A 144 -17.55 3.74 5.45
N SER A 145 -17.08 3.83 4.20
CA SER A 145 -16.23 4.95 3.77
C SER A 145 -16.97 6.28 3.80
N ASN A 146 -18.23 6.32 3.35
CA ASN A 146 -19.05 7.53 3.44
C ASN A 146 -19.38 7.91 4.88
N LEU A 147 -19.70 6.94 5.73
CA LEU A 147 -19.93 7.19 7.16
C LEU A 147 -18.69 7.75 7.84
N TYR A 148 -17.51 7.23 7.52
CA TYR A 148 -16.26 7.77 8.02
C TYR A 148 -15.98 9.17 7.48
N ALA A 149 -16.15 9.40 6.18
CA ALA A 149 -15.96 10.71 5.56
C ALA A 149 -16.85 11.78 6.22
N ALA A 150 -18.12 11.45 6.49
CA ALA A 150 -19.05 12.36 7.17
C ALA A 150 -18.62 12.70 8.62
N GLN A 151 -17.91 11.80 9.30
CA GLN A 151 -17.40 12.05 10.65
C GLN A 151 -16.15 12.94 10.64
N ILE A 152 -15.25 12.72 9.69
CA ILE A 152 -13.97 13.44 9.61
C ILE A 152 -14.11 14.80 8.92
N ALA A 153 -14.99 14.90 7.92
CA ALA A 153 -15.12 16.07 7.05
C ALA A 153 -16.61 16.42 6.81
N PRO A 154 -17.35 16.86 7.83
CA PRO A 154 -18.80 17.01 7.76
C PRO A 154 -19.31 18.01 6.69
N GLU A 155 -18.47 18.93 6.22
CA GLU A 155 -18.89 20.00 5.30
C GLU A 155 -18.19 19.98 3.91
N GLY A 156 -17.50 18.90 3.51
CA GLY A 156 -16.70 18.99 2.28
C GLY A 156 -16.22 17.72 1.60
N PHE A 157 -16.83 16.56 1.85
CA PHE A 157 -16.50 15.33 1.12
C PHE A 157 -17.47 15.08 -0.03
N ASN A 158 -16.96 14.49 -1.11
CA ASN A 158 -17.81 13.95 -2.15
C ASN A 158 -18.15 12.49 -1.84
N GLU A 159 -19.44 12.18 -1.76
CA GLU A 159 -19.92 10.81 -1.53
C GLU A 159 -19.28 9.83 -2.52
N VAL A 160 -18.78 8.72 -1.99
CA VAL A 160 -18.20 7.60 -2.73
C VAL A 160 -19.32 6.66 -3.14
N THR A 161 -19.33 6.22 -4.39
CA THR A 161 -20.32 5.29 -4.93
C THR A 161 -19.73 3.88 -5.12
N ASP A 162 -20.58 2.85 -5.26
CA ASP A 162 -20.14 1.50 -5.69
C ASP A 162 -19.25 1.56 -6.95
N GLU A 163 -19.63 2.41 -7.92
CA GLU A 163 -18.87 2.59 -9.15
C GLU A 163 -17.48 3.18 -8.89
N ASP A 164 -17.38 4.17 -8.00
CA ASP A 164 -16.12 4.76 -7.58
C ASP A 164 -15.21 3.72 -6.92
N ILE A 165 -15.74 2.87 -6.03
CA ILE A 165 -14.97 1.80 -5.38
C ILE A 165 -14.48 0.79 -6.43
N ARG A 166 -15.32 0.38 -7.38
CA ARG A 166 -14.91 -0.55 -8.45
C ARG A 166 -13.82 0.05 -9.33
N LYS A 167 -13.95 1.33 -9.71
CA LYS A 167 -12.91 2.07 -10.45
C LYS A 167 -11.62 2.16 -9.65
N PHE A 168 -11.71 2.50 -8.38
CA PHE A 168 -10.57 2.61 -7.47
C PHE A 168 -9.80 1.29 -7.36
N ILE A 169 -10.49 0.17 -7.09
CA ILE A 169 -9.86 -1.16 -7.04
C ILE A 169 -9.28 -1.54 -8.42
N GLY A 170 -10.00 -1.26 -9.52
CA GLY A 170 -9.49 -1.50 -10.87
C GLY A 170 -8.19 -0.74 -11.17
N ILE A 171 -8.11 0.52 -10.72
CA ILE A 171 -6.89 1.32 -10.79
C ILE A 171 -5.77 0.67 -9.96
N LEU A 172 -6.03 0.25 -8.72
CA LEU A 172 -5.03 -0.42 -7.88
C LEU A 172 -4.47 -1.69 -8.53
N ILE A 173 -5.35 -2.53 -9.09
CA ILE A 173 -4.94 -3.75 -9.81
C ILE A 173 -4.05 -3.37 -11.00
N TYR A 174 -4.41 -2.35 -11.77
CA TYR A 174 -3.59 -1.88 -12.89
C TYR A 174 -2.22 -1.36 -12.43
N MET A 175 -2.19 -0.54 -11.37
CA MET A 175 -0.95 0.02 -10.80
C MET A 175 -0.02 -1.08 -10.26
N SER A 176 -0.58 -2.21 -9.80
CA SER A 176 0.23 -3.36 -9.37
C SER A 176 1.03 -4.00 -10.52
N VAL A 177 0.53 -3.88 -11.76
CA VAL A 177 1.18 -4.42 -12.96
C VAL A 177 2.11 -3.38 -13.58
N VAL A 178 1.62 -2.15 -13.77
CA VAL A 178 2.39 -1.03 -14.32
C VAL A 178 2.79 -0.14 -13.16
N ARG A 179 3.98 -0.34 -12.59
CA ARG A 179 4.46 0.41 -11.43
C ARG A 179 5.18 1.70 -11.85
N LEU A 180 4.81 2.82 -11.23
CA LEU A 180 5.54 4.09 -11.31
C LEU A 180 6.08 4.48 -9.92
N PRO A 181 7.12 5.32 -9.82
CA PRO A 181 7.75 5.65 -8.54
C PRO A 181 6.79 6.22 -7.49
N THR A 182 5.78 6.98 -7.91
CA THR A 182 4.74 7.46 -6.99
C THR A 182 3.36 7.43 -7.65
N THR A 183 2.31 7.33 -6.84
CA THR A 183 0.90 7.36 -7.29
C THR A 183 0.59 8.58 -8.15
N ARG A 184 1.13 9.75 -7.85
CA ARG A 184 0.84 10.96 -8.64
C ARG A 184 1.41 10.91 -10.07
N HIS A 185 2.44 10.09 -10.32
CA HIS A 185 3.04 9.98 -11.66
C HIS A 185 2.06 9.44 -12.71
N TYR A 186 1.04 8.66 -12.34
CA TYR A 186 0.06 8.14 -13.29
C TYR A 186 -0.79 9.25 -13.95
N TRP A 187 -0.86 10.44 -13.32
CA TRP A 187 -1.60 11.61 -13.80
C TRP A 187 -0.70 12.77 -14.25
N LYS A 188 0.63 12.63 -14.14
CA LYS A 188 1.58 13.70 -14.44
C LYS A 188 1.94 13.73 -15.92
N ASP A 189 2.14 14.91 -16.49
CA ASP A 189 2.66 15.09 -17.84
C ASP A 189 4.01 14.37 -18.00
N GLY A 190 4.18 13.65 -19.13
CA GLY A 190 5.37 12.86 -19.43
C GLY A 190 5.36 11.43 -18.89
N THR A 191 4.60 11.15 -17.82
CA THR A 191 4.36 9.79 -17.28
C THR A 191 2.88 9.42 -17.27
N TYR A 192 2.07 10.16 -18.02
CA TYR A 192 0.62 10.05 -18.06
C TYR A 192 0.20 8.66 -18.55
N ILE A 193 -0.60 7.97 -17.73
CA ILE A 193 -1.18 6.68 -18.08
C ILE A 193 -2.66 6.87 -18.35
N GLU A 194 -3.03 6.92 -19.64
CA GLU A 194 -4.42 7.14 -20.08
C GLU A 194 -5.40 6.16 -19.43
N LYS A 195 -5.03 4.88 -19.32
CA LYS A 195 -5.85 3.82 -18.72
C LYS A 195 -6.17 4.05 -17.24
N VAL A 196 -5.43 4.92 -16.54
CA VAL A 196 -5.70 5.31 -15.15
C VAL A 196 -6.35 6.68 -15.13
N ALA A 197 -5.70 7.65 -15.76
CA ALA A 197 -6.06 9.06 -15.63
C ALA A 197 -7.37 9.46 -16.34
N SER A 198 -7.83 8.65 -17.32
CA SER A 198 -9.16 8.83 -17.93
C SER A 198 -10.31 8.30 -17.07
N ILE A 199 -10.04 7.38 -16.14
CA ILE A 199 -11.06 6.73 -15.31
C ILE A 199 -11.45 7.63 -14.13
N MET A 200 -10.46 8.26 -13.50
CA MET A 200 -10.63 9.04 -12.28
C MET A 200 -9.52 10.08 -12.18
N THR A 201 -9.79 11.25 -11.59
CA THR A 201 -8.75 12.26 -11.33
C THR A 201 -7.85 11.84 -10.17
N CYS A 202 -6.60 12.32 -10.15
CA CYS A 202 -5.68 12.05 -9.04
C CYS A 202 -6.27 12.49 -7.69
N ASN A 203 -6.93 13.65 -7.65
CA ASN A 203 -7.53 14.16 -6.41
C ASN A 203 -8.66 13.26 -5.91
N ARG A 204 -9.52 12.77 -6.81
CA ARG A 204 -10.60 11.85 -6.43
C ARG A 204 -10.05 10.50 -5.94
N PHE A 205 -8.99 9.99 -6.59
CA PHE A 205 -8.32 8.77 -6.14
C PHE A 205 -7.76 8.91 -4.71
N GLU A 206 -7.04 10.01 -4.44
CA GLU A 206 -6.48 10.28 -3.10
C GLU A 206 -7.58 10.56 -2.06
N GLU A 207 -8.68 11.22 -2.44
CA GLU A 207 -9.85 11.44 -1.58
C GLU A 207 -10.48 10.10 -1.15
N ILE A 208 -10.75 9.20 -2.10
CA ILE A 208 -11.29 7.87 -1.80
C ILE A 208 -10.33 7.09 -0.91
N LYS A 209 -9.02 7.09 -1.24
CA LYS A 209 -7.99 6.43 -0.43
C LYS A 209 -7.97 6.94 1.01
N ARG A 210 -8.14 8.24 1.22
CA ARG A 210 -8.15 8.87 2.56
C ARG A 210 -9.34 8.41 3.42
N PHE A 211 -10.50 8.21 2.82
CA PHE A 211 -11.73 7.85 3.56
C PHE A 211 -12.07 6.36 3.52
N LEU A 212 -11.25 5.54 2.86
CA LEU A 212 -11.52 4.13 2.68
C LEU A 212 -11.66 3.40 4.02
N HIS A 213 -12.83 2.80 4.26
CA HIS A 213 -13.14 2.03 5.47
C HIS A 213 -13.79 0.70 5.10
N PHE A 214 -13.38 -0.36 5.80
CA PHE A 214 -13.85 -1.73 5.59
C PHE A 214 -14.64 -2.30 6.78
N TYR A 215 -14.63 -1.58 7.90
CA TYR A 215 -15.14 -2.08 9.17
C TYR A 215 -16.57 -1.58 9.42
N ASP A 216 -17.47 -2.52 9.68
CA ASP A 216 -18.86 -2.23 10.06
C ASP A 216 -18.90 -1.71 11.51
N LYS A 217 -19.08 -0.40 11.67
CA LYS A 217 -19.14 0.24 12.99
C LYS A 217 -20.28 -0.28 13.87
N LYS A 218 -21.32 -0.91 13.32
CA LYS A 218 -22.40 -1.50 14.14
C LYS A 218 -21.93 -2.73 14.92
N LYS A 219 -20.81 -3.33 14.53
CA LYS A 219 -20.18 -4.46 15.23
C LYS A 219 -19.11 -4.01 16.22
N GLU A 220 -18.95 -2.69 16.40
CA GLU A 220 -18.02 -2.14 17.38
C GLU A 220 -18.46 -2.56 18.78
N LEU A 221 -17.61 -3.36 19.40
CA LEU A 221 -17.79 -3.74 20.79
C LEU A 221 -17.52 -2.52 21.66
N LYS A 222 -18.20 -2.44 22.80
CA LYS A 222 -17.92 -1.36 23.75
C LYS A 222 -16.60 -1.65 24.47
N PRO A 223 -15.88 -0.63 24.96
CA PRO A 223 -14.63 -0.82 25.71
C PRO A 223 -14.74 -1.75 26.94
N ASP A 224 -15.96 -1.91 27.47
CA ASP A 224 -16.26 -2.79 28.61
C ASP A 224 -16.58 -4.24 28.20
N ASP A 225 -16.66 -4.54 26.90
CA ASP A 225 -16.88 -5.91 26.42
C ASP A 225 -15.60 -6.75 26.59
N PRO A 226 -15.68 -7.97 27.14
CA PRO A 226 -14.52 -8.84 27.31
C PRO A 226 -13.83 -9.23 25.99
N ASN A 227 -14.51 -9.11 24.84
CA ASN A 227 -13.94 -9.36 23.53
C ASN A 227 -13.51 -8.08 22.78
N PHE A 228 -13.57 -6.90 23.43
CA PHE A 228 -13.12 -5.65 22.84
C PHE A 228 -11.60 -5.68 22.60
N ASP A 229 -11.20 -5.58 21.34
CA ASP A 229 -9.80 -5.44 20.97
C ASP A 229 -9.37 -3.97 21.08
N LYS A 230 -8.17 -3.72 21.60
CA LYS A 230 -7.63 -2.37 21.88
C LYS A 230 -6.66 -1.87 20.80
N LEU A 231 -6.64 -2.53 19.65
CA LEU A 231 -5.72 -2.22 18.55
C LEU A 231 -6.07 -0.91 17.85
#